data_AF-A0A6M0P6A4-F1
#
_entry.id   AF-A0A6M0P6A4-F1
#
_cell.length_a   1.000
_cell.length_b   1.000
_cell.length_c   1.000
_cell.angle_alpha   90.00
_cell.angle_beta   90.00
_cell.angle_gamma   90.00
#
_symmetry.space_group_name_H-M   'P 1'
#
loop_
_entity.id
_entity.type
_entity.pdbx_description
1 polymer ?
#
loop_
_entity_poly.entity_id
_entity_poly.type
_entity_poly.pdbx_seq_one_letter_code
_entity_poly.pdbx_strand_id
1 'polypeptide(L)'
;MPEIDATSRNMFKKEKHPLKQNEHLNLPDLLFFNWCQQQYNVNRGIYNTIDQWFYHYGIKEILPRRLYILSFLRFALDKKLVTDSKKFIRFGNGGLTKQLAVFMTETENESEKTALYLYSTLPNI
;
A
#
# COMPACT_ATOMS: atom_id res chain seq x y z
N MET A 1 27.55 -38.86 -11.69
CA MET A 1 26.20 -38.32 -11.98
C MET A 1 25.44 -38.28 -10.68
N PRO A 2 25.13 -37.11 -10.09
CA PRO A 2 24.32 -37.05 -8.89
C PRO A 2 22.84 -36.98 -9.22
N GLU A 3 22.10 -37.81 -8.49
CA GLU A 3 20.67 -38.06 -8.51
C GLU A 3 19.91 -36.88 -7.88
N ILE A 4 18.92 -36.34 -8.57
CA ILE A 4 18.12 -35.20 -8.08
C ILE A 4 16.95 -35.77 -7.27
N ASP A 5 17.10 -35.78 -5.95
CA ASP A 5 16.11 -36.30 -5.00
C ASP A 5 14.75 -35.56 -5.11
N ALA A 6 13.67 -36.33 -4.90
CA ALA A 6 12.27 -35.91 -4.96
C ALA A 6 11.91 -34.78 -3.98
N THR A 7 12.81 -34.45 -3.06
CA THR A 7 12.74 -33.29 -2.15
C THR A 7 12.68 -31.95 -2.91
N SER A 8 13.29 -31.83 -4.10
CA SER A 8 13.26 -30.59 -4.88
C SER A 8 11.90 -30.30 -5.55
N ARG A 9 10.98 -31.27 -5.58
CA ARG A 9 9.67 -31.12 -6.25
C ARG A 9 8.59 -30.49 -5.37
N ASN A 10 8.88 -30.20 -4.10
CA ASN A 10 7.88 -29.73 -3.12
C ASN A 10 8.06 -28.27 -2.65
N MET A 11 8.98 -27.49 -3.23
CA MET A 11 9.16 -26.07 -2.87
C MET A 11 8.26 -25.07 -3.62
N PHE A 12 7.46 -25.52 -4.59
CA PHE A 12 6.58 -24.63 -5.38
C PHE A 12 5.08 -24.79 -5.08
N LYS A 13 4.71 -25.25 -3.88
CA LYS A 13 3.31 -25.32 -3.46
C LYS A 13 3.05 -24.66 -2.12
N LYS A 14 3.03 -23.31 -2.12
CA LYS A 14 2.09 -22.48 -1.34
C LYS A 14 2.28 -20.99 -1.62
N GLU A 15 2.09 -20.53 -2.86
CA GLU A 15 1.75 -19.12 -3.07
C GLU A 15 0.27 -18.90 -2.71
N LYS A 16 -0.02 -18.98 -1.40
CA LYS A 16 -1.24 -18.39 -0.86
C LYS A 16 -1.06 -16.89 -0.94
N HIS A 17 -1.70 -16.26 -1.93
CA HIS A 17 -1.73 -14.81 -2.14
C HIS A 17 -1.68 -14.05 -0.79
N PRO A 18 -0.52 -13.49 -0.39
CA PRO A 18 -0.31 -13.01 0.98
C PRO A 18 -1.25 -11.86 1.38
N LEU A 19 -1.77 -11.13 0.38
CA LEU A 19 -2.74 -10.05 0.55
C LEU A 19 -4.05 -10.49 1.22
N LYS A 20 -4.43 -11.77 1.11
CA LYS A 20 -5.64 -12.31 1.76
C LYS A 20 -5.46 -12.54 3.27
N GLN A 21 -4.23 -12.57 3.78
CA GLN A 21 -3.96 -12.87 5.20
C GLN A 21 -3.85 -11.61 6.06
N ASN A 22 -3.83 -10.42 5.46
CA ASN A 22 -3.80 -9.18 6.23
C ASN A 22 -5.24 -8.82 6.66
N GLU A 23 -5.52 -8.97 7.96
CA GLU A 23 -6.85 -8.73 8.55
C GLU A 23 -7.38 -7.34 8.22
N HIS A 24 -6.51 -6.32 8.19
CA HIS A 24 -6.89 -4.94 7.91
C HIS A 24 -7.29 -4.71 6.44
N LEU A 25 -6.60 -5.33 5.49
CA LEU A 25 -6.95 -5.20 4.06
C LEU A 25 -8.33 -5.79 3.74
N ASN A 26 -8.84 -6.70 4.57
CA ASN A 26 -10.13 -7.34 4.39
C ASN A 26 -11.26 -6.70 5.22
N LEU A 27 -10.98 -5.63 5.96
CA LEU A 27 -11.99 -4.90 6.72
C LEU A 27 -13.11 -4.35 5.81
N PRO A 28 -14.35 -4.25 6.28
CA PRO A 28 -15.38 -3.44 5.63
C PRO A 28 -14.90 -2.01 5.35
N ASP A 29 -15.41 -1.36 4.30
CA ASP A 29 -14.90 -0.05 3.83
C ASP A 29 -14.79 1.01 4.93
N LEU A 30 -15.83 1.14 5.77
CA LEU A 30 -15.82 2.10 6.87
C LEU A 30 -14.75 1.77 7.92
N LEU A 31 -14.56 0.49 8.24
CA LEU A 31 -13.56 0.05 9.22
C LEU A 31 -12.14 0.21 8.67
N PHE A 32 -11.93 -0.10 7.39
CA PHE A 32 -10.65 0.15 6.72
C PHE A 32 -10.31 1.66 6.70
N PHE A 33 -11.28 2.51 6.35
CA PHE A 33 -11.09 3.96 6.41
C PHE A 33 -10.78 4.45 7.83
N ASN A 34 -11.54 4.00 8.83
CA ASN A 34 -11.32 4.40 10.22
C ASN A 34 -9.92 4.01 10.71
N TRP A 35 -9.46 2.82 10.33
CA TRP A 35 -8.10 2.37 10.62
C TRP A 35 -7.06 3.27 9.93
N CYS A 36 -7.24 3.59 8.64
CA CYS A 36 -6.35 4.53 7.93
C CYS A 36 -6.32 5.91 8.59
N GLN A 37 -7.48 6.42 9.01
CA GLN A 37 -7.59 7.70 9.71
C GLN A 37 -6.80 7.70 11.02
N GLN A 38 -6.87 6.61 11.80
CA GLN A 38 -6.14 6.48 13.05
C GLN A 38 -4.62 6.37 12.86
N GLN A 39 -4.17 5.56 11.89
CA GLN A 39 -2.74 5.30 11.68
C GLN A 39 -2.02 6.46 10.98
N TYR A 40 -2.67 7.09 10.01
CA TYR A 40 -2.03 8.08 9.14
C TYR A 40 -2.55 9.50 9.33
N ASN A 41 -3.53 9.71 10.21
CA ASN A 41 -4.20 11.00 10.36
C ASN A 41 -4.69 11.54 8.99
N VAL A 42 -5.28 10.66 8.18
CA VAL A 42 -5.85 11.03 6.87
C VAL A 42 -7.33 11.40 7.05
N ASN A 43 -7.76 12.51 6.43
CA ASN A 43 -9.19 12.87 6.44
C ASN A 43 -9.96 12.15 5.33
N ARG A 44 -11.29 12.10 5.45
CA ARG A 44 -12.18 11.41 4.48
C ARG A 44 -12.03 11.94 3.05
N GLY A 45 -11.90 13.25 2.87
CA GLY A 45 -11.77 13.86 1.54
C GLY A 45 -10.49 13.40 0.83
N ILE A 46 -9.36 13.47 1.52
CA ILE A 46 -8.06 13.01 1.02
C ILE A 46 -8.11 11.51 0.72
N TYR A 47 -8.60 10.70 1.65
CA TYR A 47 -8.72 9.25 1.45
C TYR A 47 -9.54 8.92 0.20
N ASN A 48 -10.71 9.54 0.04
CA ASN A 48 -11.57 9.32 -1.12
C ASN A 48 -10.89 9.73 -2.42
N THR A 49 -10.16 10.85 -2.43
CA THR A 49 -9.41 11.28 -3.61
C THR A 49 -8.30 10.29 -3.97
N ILE A 50 -7.57 9.76 -2.97
CA ILE A 50 -6.53 8.74 -3.20
C ILE A 50 -7.16 7.47 -3.80
N ASP A 51 -8.23 6.97 -3.19
CA ASP A 51 -8.93 5.76 -3.65
C ASP A 51 -9.44 5.93 -5.09
N GLN A 52 -10.14 7.04 -5.38
CA GLN A 52 -10.61 7.35 -6.72
C GLN A 52 -9.46 7.47 -7.72
N TRP A 53 -8.37 8.14 -7.33
CA TRP A 53 -7.22 8.31 -8.21
C TRP A 53 -6.60 6.96 -8.59
N PHE A 54 -6.36 6.06 -7.64
CA PHE A 54 -5.83 4.73 -7.93
C PHE A 54 -6.80 3.88 -8.75
N TYR A 55 -8.10 4.01 -8.50
CA TYR A 55 -9.11 3.36 -9.33
C TYR A 55 -9.04 3.85 -10.78
N HIS A 56 -8.96 5.16 -11.01
CA HIS A 56 -8.85 5.74 -12.35
C HIS A 56 -7.51 5.41 -13.03
N TYR A 57 -6.44 5.33 -12.26
CA TYR A 57 -5.11 4.94 -12.73
C TYR A 57 -5.05 3.48 -13.23
N GLY A 58 -5.92 2.59 -12.71
CA GLY A 58 -6.07 1.22 -13.23
C GLY A 58 -6.14 0.14 -12.16
N ILE A 59 -6.00 0.47 -10.88
CA ILE A 59 -5.98 -0.50 -9.78
C ILE A 59 -7.44 -0.79 -9.35
N LYS A 60 -8.13 -1.58 -10.18
CA LYS A 60 -9.59 -1.83 -10.05
C LYS A 60 -9.96 -2.74 -8.89
N GLU A 61 -9.11 -3.70 -8.57
CA GLU A 61 -9.34 -4.65 -7.49
C GLU A 61 -9.17 -4.00 -6.12
N ILE A 62 -10.10 -4.28 -5.19
CA ILE A 62 -10.15 -3.62 -3.88
C ILE A 62 -8.91 -3.92 -3.03
N LEU A 63 -8.45 -5.19 -2.98
CA LEU A 63 -7.32 -5.57 -2.13
C LEU A 63 -5.99 -4.93 -2.62
N PRO A 64 -5.63 -5.02 -3.92
CA PRO A 64 -4.50 -4.27 -4.44
C PRO A 64 -4.64 -2.76 -4.23
N ARG A 65 -5.81 -2.16 -4.49
CA ARG A 65 -5.98 -0.71 -4.31
C ARG A 65 -5.77 -0.27 -2.87
N ARG A 66 -6.30 -1.03 -1.90
CA ARG A 66 -6.06 -0.78 -0.47
C ARG A 66 -4.59 -0.87 -0.12
N LEU A 67 -3.85 -1.86 -0.65
CA LEU A 67 -2.41 -1.93 -0.47
C LEU A 67 -1.71 -0.65 -0.96
N TYR A 68 -2.03 -0.19 -2.18
CA TYR A 68 -1.47 1.04 -2.74
C TYR A 68 -1.83 2.28 -1.92
N ILE A 69 -3.05 2.36 -1.38
CA ILE A 69 -3.46 3.41 -0.43
C ILE A 69 -2.53 3.41 0.78
N LEU A 70 -2.28 2.25 1.40
CA LEU A 70 -1.41 2.16 2.58
C LEU A 70 0.03 2.55 2.25
N SER A 71 0.55 2.06 1.12
CA SER A 71 1.89 2.39 0.64
C SER A 71 2.05 3.90 0.40
N PHE A 72 1.07 4.54 -0.24
CA PHE A 72 1.09 5.97 -0.48
C PHE A 72 1.01 6.78 0.82
N LEU A 73 0.14 6.39 1.76
CA LEU A 73 0.03 7.07 3.04
C LEU A 73 1.34 6.97 3.83
N ARG A 74 2.01 5.81 3.80
CA ARG A 74 3.34 5.62 4.40
C ARG A 74 4.39 6.51 3.72
N PHE A 75 4.43 6.51 2.39
CA PHE A 75 5.30 7.38 1.60
C PHE A 75 5.12 8.86 1.93
N ALA A 76 3.87 9.32 2.09
CA ALA A 76 3.55 10.69 2.44
C ALA A 76 4.05 11.08 3.84
N LEU A 77 3.98 10.14 4.81
CA LEU A 77 4.57 10.33 6.14
C LEU A 77 6.10 10.44 6.06
N ASP A 78 6.75 9.53 5.33
CA ASP A 78 8.22 9.46 5.25
C ASP A 78 8.83 10.69 4.57
N LYS A 79 8.16 11.24 3.54
CA LYS A 79 8.55 12.52 2.91
C LYS A 79 8.26 13.75 3.77
N LYS A 80 7.83 13.57 5.04
CA LYS A 80 7.46 14.65 5.98
C LYS A 80 6.51 15.68 5.36
N LEU A 81 5.56 15.24 4.53
CA LEU A 81 4.44 16.10 4.10
C LEU A 81 3.52 16.46 5.29
N VAL A 82 3.77 15.84 6.44
CA VAL A 82 3.25 16.21 7.76
C VAL A 82 4.10 17.34 8.33
N THR A 83 3.52 18.53 8.46
CA THR A 83 4.13 19.61 9.24
C THR A 83 3.89 19.36 10.73
N ASP A 84 4.93 19.53 11.55
CA ASP A 84 5.10 19.17 12.98
C ASP A 84 4.05 19.73 13.99
N SER A 85 2.86 20.14 13.56
CA SER A 85 1.85 20.70 14.48
C SER A 85 0.39 20.49 14.06
N LYS A 86 0.09 19.73 12.99
CA LYS A 86 -1.32 19.58 12.55
C LYS A 86 -1.78 18.13 12.51
N LYS A 87 -2.98 17.94 13.08
CA LYS A 87 -3.74 16.69 13.26
C LYS A 87 -4.02 15.88 11.98
N PHE A 88 -3.63 16.34 10.78
CA PHE A 88 -3.94 15.66 9.52
C PHE A 88 -2.86 15.88 8.45
N ILE A 89 -2.65 14.88 7.57
CA ILE A 89 -1.87 15.06 6.34
C ILE A 89 -2.51 16.17 5.51
N ARG A 90 -1.69 17.09 4.99
CA ARG A 90 -2.15 18.20 4.14
C ARG A 90 -1.40 18.21 2.83
N PHE A 91 -2.16 18.36 1.76
CA PHE A 91 -1.63 18.61 0.42
C PHE A 91 -2.09 20.00 0.01
N GLY A 92 -1.20 20.84 -0.53
CA GLY A 92 -1.59 22.11 -1.13
C GLY A 92 -2.54 21.89 -2.32
N ASN A 93 -3.07 22.97 -2.90
CA ASN A 93 -3.94 22.88 -4.08
C ASN A 93 -3.26 22.09 -5.21
N GLY A 94 -3.90 21.00 -5.67
CA GLY A 94 -3.35 20.08 -6.67
C GLY A 94 -2.16 19.22 -6.21
N GLY A 95 -1.68 19.41 -4.97
CA GLY A 95 -0.50 18.73 -4.45
C GLY A 95 -0.69 17.23 -4.27
N LEU A 96 -1.91 16.78 -3.95
CA LEU A 96 -2.20 15.36 -3.73
C LEU A 96 -1.99 14.54 -5.01
N THR A 97 -2.63 14.94 -6.11
CA THR A 97 -2.52 14.29 -7.41
C THR A 97 -1.07 14.26 -7.91
N LYS A 98 -0.31 15.34 -7.69
CA LYS A 98 1.11 15.40 -8.05
C LYS A 98 1.93 14.38 -7.23
N GLN A 99 1.71 14.29 -5.92
CA GLN A 99 2.41 13.32 -5.09
C GLN A 99 2.03 11.88 -5.41
N LEU A 100 0.79 11.61 -5.81
CA LEU A 100 0.35 10.29 -6.28
C LEU A 100 1.08 9.88 -7.56
N ALA A 101 1.22 10.80 -8.52
CA ALA A 101 1.99 10.55 -9.73
C ALA A 101 3.48 10.27 -9.43
N VAL A 102 4.10 11.07 -8.55
CA VAL A 102 5.49 10.86 -8.11
C VAL A 102 5.63 9.49 -7.45
N PHE A 103 4.72 9.14 -6.55
CA PHE A 103 4.71 7.83 -5.90
C PHE A 103 4.65 6.69 -6.92
N MET A 104 3.76 6.77 -7.91
CA MET A 104 3.67 5.72 -8.94
C MET A 104 4.98 5.61 -9.74
N THR A 105 5.55 6.73 -10.17
CA THR A 105 6.84 6.73 -10.87
C THR A 105 7.97 6.16 -10.01
N GLU A 106 8.05 6.49 -8.72
CA GLU A 106 9.04 5.90 -7.80
C GLU A 106 8.81 4.38 -7.66
N THR A 107 7.57 3.91 -7.54
CA THR A 107 7.26 2.47 -7.42
C THR A 107 7.49 1.65 -8.69
N GLU A 108 7.29 2.23 -9.87
CA GLU A 108 7.53 1.57 -11.17
C GLU A 108 9.02 1.39 -11.43
N ASN A 109 9.84 2.35 -11.04
CA ASN A 109 11.29 2.30 -11.20
C ASN A 109 11.98 1.35 -10.20
N GLU A 110 11.30 0.95 -9.12
CA GLU A 110 11.82 0.03 -8.09
C GLU A 110 11.36 -1.42 -8.26
N SER A 111 10.82 -1.80 -9.41
CA SER A 111 10.04 -3.02 -9.67
C SER A 111 10.71 -4.38 -9.37
N GLU A 112 11.98 -4.43 -8.94
CA GLU A 112 12.62 -5.64 -8.40
C GLU A 112 12.65 -5.72 -6.85
N LYS A 113 12.39 -4.61 -6.12
CA LYS A 113 12.48 -4.55 -4.64
C LYS A 113 11.14 -4.35 -3.94
N THR A 114 10.14 -3.80 -4.61
CA THR A 114 8.87 -3.37 -4.00
C THR A 114 8.07 -4.52 -3.40
N ALA A 115 8.05 -5.69 -4.04
CA ALA A 115 7.34 -6.85 -3.50
C ALA A 115 7.94 -7.31 -2.16
N LEU A 116 9.28 -7.34 -2.03
CA LEU A 116 9.96 -7.68 -0.78
C LEU A 116 9.74 -6.62 0.31
N TYR A 117 9.78 -5.33 -0.04
CA TYR A 117 9.58 -4.24 0.92
C TYR A 117 8.14 -4.14 1.43
N LEU A 118 7.15 -4.41 0.57
CA LEU A 118 5.73 -4.48 0.96
C LEU A 118 5.46 -5.64 1.92
N TYR A 119 6.26 -6.72 1.87
CA TYR A 119 6.13 -7.86 2.79
C TYR A 119 6.96 -7.73 4.06
N SER A 120 8.12 -7.07 4.04
CA SER A 120 9.01 -6.96 5.21
C SER A 120 8.70 -5.82 6.17
N THR A 121 7.93 -4.83 5.71
CA THR A 121 7.78 -3.52 6.41
C THR A 121 6.34 -3.14 6.66
N LEU A 122 5.37 -3.98 6.29
CA LEU A 122 4.13 -4.02 7.05
C LEU A 122 4.55 -4.27 8.50
N PRO A 123 4.12 -3.45 9.48
CA PRO A 123 4.37 -3.79 10.87
C PRO A 123 3.99 -5.27 11.06
N ASN A 124 4.83 -6.04 11.75
CA ASN A 124 4.42 -7.34 12.25
C ASN A 124 3.16 -7.09 13.08
N ILE A 125 2.01 -7.34 12.48
CA ILE A 125 0.69 -7.41 13.08
C ILE A 125 0.36 -8.89 13.11
#